data_AF-A0A7J2PU12-F1
#
_entry.id   AF-A0A7J2PU12-F1
#
_cell.length_a   1.000
_cell.length_b   1.000
_cell.length_c   1.000
_cell.angle_alpha   90.00
_cell.angle_beta   90.00
_cell.angle_gamma   90.00
#
_symmetry.space_group_name_H-M   'P 1'
#
loop_
_entity.id
_entity.type
_entity.pdbx_description
1 polymer ?
#
loop_
_entity_poly.entity_id
_entity_poly.type
_entity_poly.pdbx_seq_one_letter_code
_entity_poly.pdbx_strand_id
1 'polypeptide(L)'
;MGKFWGKKDGSELLGSPQETMGFSKEYSTLLQNFIIKKYDFSNVNQVEDIKRQLLGRRILLINAKDILENGEVSELKRCIEELKAFL
;
A
#
# COMPACT_ATOMS: atom_id res chain seq x y z
N MET A 1 34.22 40.75 -28.13
CA MET A 1 32.85 40.66 -27.59
C MET A 1 32.48 39.20 -27.46
N GLY A 2 32.15 38.75 -26.25
CA GLY A 2 31.73 37.37 -25.99
C GLY A 2 31.49 37.19 -24.50
N LYS A 3 30.31 37.60 -24.03
CA LYS A 3 29.85 37.37 -22.66
C LYS A 3 29.65 35.86 -22.46
N PHE A 4 30.58 35.20 -21.78
CA PHE A 4 30.34 33.93 -21.11
C PHE A 4 29.62 34.21 -19.79
N TRP A 5 28.30 34.08 -19.79
CA TRP A 5 27.49 34.05 -18.57
C TRP A 5 26.64 32.78 -18.62
N GLY A 6 26.85 31.87 -17.66
CA GLY A 6 25.89 30.80 -17.35
C GLY A 6 26.33 29.36 -17.61
N LYS A 7 27.53 28.95 -17.16
CA LYS A 7 27.74 27.57 -16.70
C LYS A 7 28.14 27.62 -15.23
N LYS A 8 27.13 27.71 -14.35
CA LYS A 8 27.30 27.33 -12.95
C LYS A 8 27.04 25.84 -12.84
N ASP A 9 27.89 25.19 -12.08
CA ASP A 9 28.01 23.75 -11.92
C ASP A 9 26.65 23.09 -11.63
N GLY A 10 26.26 22.16 -12.50
CA GLY A 10 24.98 21.46 -12.47
C GLY A 10 24.89 20.37 -11.39
N SER A 11 25.51 20.56 -10.23
CA SER A 11 25.54 19.57 -9.14
C SER A 11 24.82 19.99 -7.87
N GLU A 12 24.29 21.22 -7.77
CA GLU A 12 23.70 21.73 -6.51
C GLU A 12 22.18 21.94 -6.52
N LEU A 13 21.46 21.62 -7.61
CA LEU A 13 20.03 21.97 -7.76
C LEU A 13 19.06 20.80 -7.92
N LEU A 14 19.47 19.55 -7.67
CA LEU A 14 18.54 18.42 -7.67
C LEU A 14 18.39 17.90 -6.25
N GLY A 15 17.69 18.66 -5.41
CA GLY A 15 16.99 18.08 -4.27
C GLY A 15 16.06 16.97 -4.78
N SER A 16 15.83 15.94 -3.96
CA SER A 16 14.89 14.89 -4.32
C SER A 16 13.50 15.50 -4.60
N PRO A 17 12.66 14.92 -5.49
CA PRO A 17 11.30 15.40 -5.73
C PRO A 17 10.51 15.65 -4.44
N GLN A 18 10.79 14.85 -3.40
CA GLN A 18 10.24 14.98 -2.06
C GLN A 18 10.68 16.27 -1.34
N GLU A 19 11.96 16.62 -1.43
CA GLU A 19 12.49 17.88 -0.90
C GLU A 19 11.95 19.08 -1.68
N THR A 20 11.80 18.98 -3.01
CA THR A 20 11.20 20.04 -3.84
C THR A 20 9.72 20.27 -3.53
N MET A 21 8.99 19.22 -3.14
CA MET A 21 7.57 19.31 -2.79
C MET A 21 7.32 19.71 -1.31
N GLY A 22 8.37 20.00 -0.53
CA GLY A 22 8.24 20.47 0.85
C GLY A 22 7.87 19.38 1.87
N PHE A 23 8.08 18.10 1.53
CA PHE A 23 7.91 17.02 2.52
C PHE A 23 9.03 17.11 3.56
N SER A 24 8.69 17.20 4.86
CA SER A 24 9.70 17.11 5.90
C SER A 24 10.31 15.71 5.92
N LYS A 25 11.62 15.62 6.17
CA LYS A 25 12.36 14.34 6.20
C LYS A 25 11.77 13.36 7.23
N GLU A 26 11.06 13.87 8.23
CA GLU A 26 10.40 13.11 9.29
C GLU A 26 9.23 12.24 8.78
N TYR A 27 8.52 12.67 7.74
CA TYR A 27 7.41 11.89 7.17
C TYR A 27 7.82 10.97 6.02
N SER A 28 9.03 11.16 5.47
CA SER A 28 9.54 10.36 4.35
C SER A 28 9.71 8.87 4.69
N THR A 29 10.02 8.55 5.95
CA THR A 29 10.14 7.16 6.44
C THR A 29 8.79 6.47 6.64
N LEU A 30 7.69 7.23 6.77
CA LEU A 30 6.34 6.69 6.90
C LEU A 30 5.67 6.43 5.54
N LEU A 31 6.03 7.20 4.51
CA LEU A 31 5.45 7.13 3.17
C LEU A 31 5.74 5.82 2.41
N GLN A 32 6.71 5.01 2.85
CA GLN A 32 7.18 3.81 2.13
C GLN A 32 6.90 2.46 2.79
N ASN A 33 5.94 2.34 3.73
CA ASN A 33 5.85 1.12 4.54
C ASN A 33 4.73 0.13 4.20
N PHE A 34 3.85 0.41 3.25
CA PHE A 34 2.74 -0.49 2.94
C PHE A 34 2.75 -0.97 1.49
N ILE A 35 2.76 -2.29 1.31
CA ILE A 35 2.56 -2.93 0.01
C ILE A 35 1.07 -3.13 -0.18
N ILE A 36 0.50 -2.52 -1.23
CA ILE A 36 -0.89 -2.79 -1.64
C ILE A 36 -0.88 -4.06 -2.48
N LYS A 37 -1.71 -5.04 -2.11
CA LYS A 37 -1.82 -6.32 -2.83
C LYS A 37 -3.28 -6.71 -3.02
N LYS A 38 -3.63 -7.17 -4.22
CA LYS A 38 -4.91 -7.83 -4.48
C LYS A 38 -4.88 -9.26 -3.94
N TYR A 39 -5.95 -9.68 -3.27
CA TYR A 39 -6.11 -11.04 -2.75
C TYR A 39 -7.44 -11.61 -3.24
N ASP A 40 -7.41 -12.74 -3.94
CA ASP A 40 -8.61 -13.44 -4.38
C ASP A 40 -9.07 -14.40 -3.26
N PHE A 41 -10.21 -14.08 -2.65
CA PHE A 41 -10.81 -14.80 -1.55
C PHE A 41 -11.92 -15.71 -2.09
N SER A 42 -11.53 -16.95 -2.36
CA SER A 42 -12.35 -17.97 -3.01
C SER A 42 -12.86 -19.05 -2.05
N ASN A 43 -12.29 -19.15 -0.84
CA ASN A 43 -12.71 -20.10 0.18
C ASN A 43 -12.52 -19.51 1.58
N VAL A 44 -13.52 -19.67 2.46
CA VAL A 44 -13.49 -19.25 3.88
C VAL A 44 -12.27 -19.72 4.67
N ASN A 45 -11.67 -20.85 4.33
CA ASN A 45 -10.43 -21.34 4.96
C ASN A 45 -9.22 -20.41 4.73
N GLN A 46 -9.30 -19.47 3.79
CA GLN A 46 -8.25 -18.49 3.50
C GLN A 46 -8.20 -17.32 4.49
N VAL A 47 -9.15 -17.20 5.42
CA VAL A 47 -9.16 -16.13 6.43
C VAL A 47 -7.84 -16.09 7.23
N GLU A 48 -7.30 -17.24 7.61
CA GLU A 48 -6.01 -17.33 8.31
C GLU A 48 -4.82 -16.88 7.45
N ASP A 49 -4.88 -17.07 6.13
CA ASP A 49 -3.88 -16.53 5.22
C ASP A 49 -4.02 -15.00 5.07
N ILE A 50 -5.24 -14.48 5.00
CA ILE A 50 -5.51 -13.04 4.97
C ILE A 50 -4.94 -12.36 6.22
N LYS A 51 -5.17 -12.92 7.42
CA LYS A 51 -4.59 -12.41 8.68
C LYS A 51 -3.06 -12.37 8.63
N ARG A 52 -2.42 -13.45 8.16
CA ARG A 52 -0.95 -13.52 8.01
C ARG A 52 -0.42 -12.47 7.05
N GLN A 53 -1.12 -12.20 5.95
CA GLN A 53 -0.75 -11.17 4.99
C GLN A 53 -0.86 -9.76 5.59
N LEU A 54 -1.90 -9.48 6.39
CA LEU A 54 -2.11 -8.18 7.05
C LEU A 54 -1.02 -7.84 8.07
N LEU A 55 -0.47 -8.84 8.78
CA LEU A 55 0.67 -8.65 9.69
C LEU A 55 1.93 -8.12 8.98
N GLY A 56 2.06 -8.37 7.67
CA GLY A 56 3.24 -8.00 6.87
C GLY A 56 3.32 -6.53 6.43
N ARG A 57 2.67 -5.60 7.15
CA ARG A 57 2.49 -4.19 6.73
C ARG A 57 1.94 -4.11 5.30
N ARG A 58 0.84 -4.81 5.03
CA ARG A 58 0.19 -4.83 3.71
C ARG A 58 -1.21 -4.25 3.80
N ILE A 59 -1.61 -3.56 2.74
CA ILE A 59 -3.01 -3.22 2.50
C ILE A 59 -3.55 -4.25 1.50
N LEU A 60 -4.57 -5.00 1.89
CA LEU A 60 -5.16 -6.02 1.03
C LEU A 60 -6.47 -5.51 0.42
N LEU A 61 -6.54 -5.58 -0.91
CA LEU A 61 -7.79 -5.44 -1.65
C LEU A 61 -8.35 -6.84 -1.88
N ILE A 62 -9.35 -7.22 -1.08
CA ILE A 62 -9.91 -8.57 -1.07
C ILE A 62 -11.05 -8.67 -2.08
N ASN A 63 -10.89 -9.56 -3.06
CA ASN A 63 -11.93 -9.92 -4.02
C ASN A 63 -12.69 -11.15 -3.50
N ALA A 64 -13.92 -10.95 -3.01
CA ALA A 64 -14.76 -12.01 -2.45
C ALA A 64 -15.83 -12.54 -3.44
N LYS A 65 -15.69 -12.25 -4.74
CA LYS A 65 -16.68 -12.61 -5.76
C LYS A 65 -17.00 -14.11 -5.74
N ASP A 66 -15.98 -14.95 -5.68
CA ASP A 66 -16.14 -16.40 -5.76
C ASP A 66 -16.91 -16.96 -4.55
N ILE A 67 -16.72 -16.40 -3.35
CA ILE A 67 -17.50 -16.79 -2.16
C ILE A 67 -18.94 -16.28 -2.26
N LEU A 68 -19.16 -15.07 -2.79
CA LEU A 68 -20.51 -14.54 -2.99
C LEU A 68 -21.33 -15.36 -3.99
N GLU A 69 -20.68 -15.90 -5.04
CA GLU A 69 -21.36 -16.68 -6.07
C GLU A 69 -21.56 -18.15 -5.69
N ASN A 70 -20.66 -18.74 -4.89
CA ASN A 70 -20.64 -20.19 -4.65
C ASN A 70 -20.84 -20.61 -3.19
N GLY A 71 -20.90 -19.66 -2.24
CA GLY A 71 -20.98 -19.94 -0.80
C GLY A 71 -22.21 -19.33 -0.13
N GLU A 72 -22.37 -19.61 1.16
CA GLU A 72 -23.40 -18.94 1.95
C GLU A 72 -22.94 -17.54 2.36
N VAL A 73 -23.81 -16.54 2.14
CA VAL A 73 -23.54 -15.13 2.51
C VAL A 73 -23.29 -14.98 4.02
N SER A 74 -23.90 -15.83 4.84
CA SER A 74 -23.71 -15.94 6.29
C SER A 74 -22.25 -16.21 6.66
N GLU A 75 -21.58 -17.10 5.93
CA GLU A 75 -20.19 -17.47 6.15
C GLU A 75 -19.25 -16.33 5.79
N LEU A 76 -19.47 -15.68 4.64
CA LEU A 76 -18.70 -14.49 4.26
C LEU A 76 -18.84 -13.38 5.31
N LYS A 77 -20.06 -13.14 5.79
CA LYS A 77 -20.31 -12.15 6.85
C LYS A 77 -19.53 -12.49 8.12
N ARG A 78 -19.52 -13.76 8.53
CA ARG A 78 -18.76 -14.23 9.69
C ARG A 78 -17.25 -13.99 9.48
N CYS A 79 -16.71 -14.32 8.31
CA CYS A 79 -15.31 -14.05 7.98
C CYS A 79 -14.96 -12.57 8.03
N ILE A 80 -15.85 -11.69 7.53
CA ILE A 80 -15.64 -10.24 7.59
C ILE A 80 -15.62 -9.74 9.03
N GLU A 81 -16.55 -10.18 9.89
CA GLU A 81 -16.56 -9.79 11.30
C GLU A 81 -15.31 -10.29 12.04
N GLU A 82 -14.84 -11.50 11.72
CA GLU A 82 -13.60 -12.04 12.26
C GLU A 82 -12.36 -11.23 11.84
N LEU A 83 -12.28 -10.81 10.57
CA LEU A 83 -11.19 -9.96 10.07
C LEU A 83 -11.22 -8.56 10.68
N LYS A 84 -12.41 -7.98 10.91
CA LYS A 84 -12.56 -6.70 11.60
C LYS A 84 -12.10 -6.78 13.06
N ALA A 85 -12.42 -7.86 13.76
CA ALA A 85 -12.03 -8.05 15.16
C ALA A 85 -10.53 -8.31 15.33
N PHE A 86 -9.86 -8.80 14.28
CA PHE A 86 -8.42 -9.04 14.27
C PHE A 86 -7.58 -7.76 14.15
N LEU A 87 -8.09 -6.74 13.47
CA LEU A 87 -7.43 -5.45 13.23
C LEU A 87 -7.67 -4.47 14.38
#